data_AF-A0A3D2SA46-F1
#
_entry.id   AF-A0A3D2SA46-F1
#
_cell.length_a   1.000
_cell.length_b   1.000
_cell.length_c   1.000
_cell.angle_alpha   90.00
_cell.angle_beta   90.00
_cell.angle_gamma   90.00
#
_symmetry.space_group_name_H-M   'P 1'
#
loop_
_entity.id
_entity.type
_entity.pdbx_description
1 polymer ?
#
loop_
_entity_poly.entity_id
_entity_poly.type
_entity_poly.pdbx_seq_one_letter_code
_entity_poly.pdbx_strand_id
1 'polypeptide(L)'
;MAYLELNREALQHNYHVIESTIRHHHKDWGAVTKILCGNKLFLQEVLQLQPKVVFDSRMSNLKAIKSLQPDIMTGYIKPPPKRIISKL
;
A
#
# COMPACT_ATOMS: atom_id res chain seq x y z
N MET A 1 4.86 -28.22 -2.63
CA MET A 1 5.21 -26.80 -2.85
C MET A 1 4.27 -25.95 -2.01
N ALA A 2 4.78 -24.95 -1.30
CA ALA A 2 3.93 -24.01 -0.60
C ALA A 2 3.42 -22.92 -1.56
N TYR A 3 2.20 -22.46 -1.35
CA TYR A 3 1.60 -21.34 -2.07
C TYR A 3 0.99 -20.36 -1.06
N LEU A 4 0.75 -19.13 -1.50
CA LEU A 4 0.13 -18.08 -0.70
C LEU A 4 -1.12 -17.60 -1.42
N GLU A 5 -2.23 -17.56 -0.69
CA GLU A 5 -3.51 -17.10 -1.19
C GLU A 5 -3.87 -15.76 -0.55
N LEU A 6 -4.48 -14.88 -1.33
CA LEU A 6 -5.06 -13.64 -0.85
C LEU A 6 -6.59 -13.79 -0.88
N ASN A 7 -7.20 -13.74 0.29
CA ASN A 7 -8.66 -13.73 0.40
C ASN A 7 -9.17 -12.31 0.08
N ARG A 8 -9.72 -12.13 -1.12
CA ARG A 8 -10.21 -10.83 -1.60
C ARG A 8 -11.42 -10.33 -0.82
N GLU A 9 -12.33 -11.22 -0.45
CA GLU A 9 -13.54 -10.85 0.31
C GLU A 9 -13.16 -10.32 1.69
N ALA A 10 -12.27 -11.00 2.40
CA ALA A 10 -11.77 -10.55 3.70
C ALA A 10 -11.00 -9.22 3.58
N LEU A 11 -10.18 -9.05 2.54
CA LEU A 11 -9.48 -7.80 2.29
C LEU A 11 -10.47 -6.63 2.08
N GLN A 12 -11.48 -6.82 1.21
CA GLN A 12 -12.51 -5.83 0.94
C GLN A 12 -13.31 -5.51 2.20
N HIS A 13 -13.79 -6.53 2.92
CA HIS A 13 -14.54 -6.35 4.16
C HIS A 13 -13.77 -5.50 5.17
N ASN A 14 -12.51 -5.88 5.45
CA ASN A 14 -11.67 -5.18 6.41
C ASN A 14 -11.40 -3.73 5.98
N TYR A 15 -11.15 -3.49 4.69
CA TYR A 15 -10.95 -2.14 4.17
C TYR A 15 -12.17 -1.25 4.42
N HIS A 16 -13.37 -1.72 4.10
CA HIS A 16 -14.59 -0.93 4.31
C HIS A 16 -14.90 -0.68 5.79
N VAL A 17 -14.64 -1.67 6.66
CA VAL A 17 -14.78 -1.51 8.12
C VAL A 17 -13.83 -0.43 8.64
N ILE A 18 -12.56 -0.45 8.22
CA ILE A 18 -11.57 0.57 8.63
C ILE A 18 -11.94 1.94 8.06
N GLU A 19 -12.23 2.03 6.76
CA GLU A 19 -12.62 3.27 6.08
C GLU A 19 -13.80 3.96 6.78
N SER A 20 -14.88 3.21 7.02
CA SER A 20 -16.08 3.73 7.68
C SER A 20 -15.80 4.21 9.10
N THR A 21 -15.03 3.43 9.87
CA THR A 21 -14.64 3.78 11.25
C THR A 21 -13.80 5.05 11.28
N ILE A 22 -12.76 5.13 10.45
CA ILE A 22 -11.84 6.27 10.41
C ILE A 22 -12.55 7.54 9.92
N ARG A 23 -13.41 7.42 8.90
CA ARG A 23 -14.22 8.55 8.40
C ARG A 23 -15.22 9.04 9.41
N HIS A 24 -15.83 8.16 10.20
CA HIS A 24 -16.74 8.55 11.27
C HIS A 24 -16.04 9.47 12.29
N HIS A 25 -14.74 9.27 12.51
CA HIS A 25 -13.92 10.12 13.38
C HIS A 25 -13.28 11.33 12.67
N HIS A 26 -13.64 11.60 11.41
CA HIS A 26 -13.10 12.71 10.61
C HIS A 26 -11.58 12.71 10.50
N LYS A 27 -10.96 11.53 10.39
CA LYS A 27 -9.51 11.38 10.23
C LYS A 27 -9.15 10.90 8.82
N ASP A 28 -7.93 11.22 8.39
CA ASP A 28 -7.32 10.64 7.19
C ASP A 28 -6.48 9.41 7.55
N TRP A 29 -6.33 8.51 6.59
CA TRP A 29 -5.49 7.32 6.71
C TRP A 29 -5.03 6.84 5.33
N GLY A 30 -4.17 5.82 5.34
CA GLY A 30 -3.80 5.08 4.15
C GLY A 30 -3.29 3.69 4.46
N ALA A 31 -3.16 2.88 3.42
CA ALA A 31 -2.82 1.47 3.54
C ALA A 31 -1.30 1.26 3.58
N VAL A 32 -0.81 0.42 4.49
CA VAL A 32 0.60 0.02 4.55
C VAL A 32 0.78 -1.31 3.81
N THR A 33 1.57 -1.32 2.72
CA THR A 33 1.73 -2.50 1.84
C THR A 33 3.02 -3.27 2.05
N LYS A 34 3.82 -2.91 3.07
CA LYS A 34 5.18 -3.42 3.30
C LYS A 34 5.33 -4.94 3.19
N ILE A 35 4.35 -5.70 3.66
CA ILE A 35 4.39 -7.17 3.71
C ILE A 35 4.17 -7.82 2.34
N LEU A 36 3.60 -7.08 1.38
CA LEU A 36 3.37 -7.56 0.02
C LEU A 36 4.64 -7.60 -0.82
N CYS A 37 5.74 -7.05 -0.30
CA CYS A 37 7.09 -7.16 -0.90
C CYS A 37 7.18 -6.71 -2.37
N GLY A 38 6.33 -5.78 -2.81
CA GLY A 38 6.32 -5.32 -4.19
C GLY A 38 5.67 -6.29 -5.18
N ASN A 39 5.04 -7.37 -4.71
CA ASN A 39 4.34 -8.33 -5.56
C ASN A 39 3.17 -7.63 -6.27
N LYS A 40 3.25 -7.48 -7.58
CA LYS A 40 2.28 -6.72 -8.37
C LYS A 40 0.87 -7.29 -8.30
N LEU A 41 0.71 -8.62 -8.26
CA LEU A 41 -0.59 -9.27 -8.17
C LEU A 41 -1.31 -8.84 -6.89
N PHE A 42 -0.66 -8.94 -5.73
CA PHE A 42 -1.27 -8.53 -4.46
C PHE A 42 -1.41 -7.02 -4.31
N LEU A 43 -0.47 -6.24 -4.85
CA LEU A 43 -0.60 -4.78 -4.86
C LEU A 43 -1.81 -4.32 -5.67
N GLN A 44 -2.09 -4.94 -6.81
CA GLN A 44 -3.27 -4.62 -7.62
C GLN A 44 -4.57 -4.79 -6.81
N GLU A 45 -4.70 -5.86 -6.03
CA GLU A 45 -5.88 -6.10 -5.18
C GLU A 45 -6.08 -4.99 -4.14
N VAL A 46 -5.01 -4.49 -3.53
CA VAL A 46 -5.09 -3.37 -2.58
C VAL A 46 -5.42 -2.05 -3.30
N LEU A 47 -4.81 -1.80 -4.46
CA LEU A 47 -5.01 -0.56 -5.21
C LEU A 47 -6.42 -0.45 -5.81
N GLN A 48 -7.07 -1.58 -6.15
CA GLN A 48 -8.46 -1.60 -6.61
C GLN A 48 -9.47 -1.12 -5.55
N LEU A 49 -9.10 -1.13 -4.27
CA LEU A 49 -9.88 -0.55 -3.18
C LEU A 49 -9.83 0.99 -3.17
N GLN A 50 -9.00 1.58 -4.04
CA GLN A 50 -8.81 3.02 -4.22
C GLN A 50 -8.40 3.75 -2.93
N PRO A 51 -7.36 3.29 -2.19
CA PRO A 51 -6.84 4.05 -1.06
C PRO A 51 -6.30 5.41 -1.51
N LYS A 52 -6.57 6.47 -0.73
CA LYS A 52 -6.06 7.82 -1.01
C LYS A 52 -4.54 7.88 -1.00
N VAL A 53 -3.90 7.16 -0.07
CA VAL A 53 -2.45 7.09 0.09
C VAL A 53 -2.01 5.67 0.45
N VAL A 54 -0.85 5.28 -0.08
CA VAL A 54 -0.22 3.99 0.20
C VAL A 54 1.17 4.19 0.79
N PHE A 55 1.50 3.43 1.82
CA PHE A 55 2.75 3.53 2.55
C PHE A 55 3.60 2.28 2.41
N ASP A 56 4.90 2.47 2.18
CA ASP A 56 5.88 1.38 2.23
C ASP A 56 7.23 1.86 2.79
N SER A 57 8.00 0.92 3.31
CA SER A 57 9.33 1.14 3.88
C SER A 57 10.47 0.84 2.88
N ARG A 58 10.16 0.38 1.66
CA ARG A 58 11.13 0.09 0.60
C ARG A 58 10.82 0.90 -0.66
N MET A 59 11.85 1.57 -1.19
CA MET A 59 11.72 2.37 -2.40
C MET A 59 11.35 1.52 -3.64
N SER A 60 11.85 0.29 -3.72
CA SER A 60 11.49 -0.65 -4.79
C SER A 60 9.99 -0.98 -4.80
N ASN A 61 9.38 -1.13 -3.62
CA ASN A 61 7.95 -1.39 -3.49
C ASN A 61 7.13 -0.16 -3.91
N LEU A 62 7.54 1.04 -3.49
CA LEU A 62 6.91 2.28 -3.94
C LEU A 62 7.00 2.47 -5.45
N LYS A 63 8.15 2.13 -6.07
CA LYS A 63 8.29 2.10 -7.53
C LYS A 63 7.34 1.09 -8.18
N ALA A 64 7.15 -0.09 -7.59
CA ALA A 64 6.18 -1.07 -8.08
C ALA A 64 4.75 -0.53 -8.01
N ILE A 65 4.36 0.11 -6.91
CA ILE A 65 3.05 0.77 -6.76
C ILE A 65 2.86 1.85 -7.82
N LYS A 66 3.84 2.75 -7.98
CA LYS A 66 3.81 3.82 -9.00
C LYS A 66 3.76 3.28 -10.44
N SER A 67 4.35 2.11 -10.70
CA SER A 67 4.22 1.46 -12.01
C SER A 67 2.83 0.92 -12.31
N LEU A 68 2.04 0.62 -11.26
CA LEU A 68 0.65 0.14 -11.39
C LEU A 68 -0.34 1.31 -11.41
N GLN A 69 -0.10 2.33 -10.58
CA GLN A 69 -0.93 3.52 -10.49
C GLN A 69 -0.04 4.76 -10.28
N PRO A 70 0.38 5.46 -11.36
CA PRO A 70 1.33 6.57 -11.28
C PRO A 70 0.87 7.73 -10.38
N ASP A 71 -0.44 8.00 -10.37
CA ASP A 71 -1.01 9.18 -9.72
C ASP A 71 -1.34 8.96 -8.24
N ILE A 72 -1.27 7.72 -7.73
CA ILE A 72 -1.60 7.45 -6.33
C ILE A 72 -0.62 8.13 -5.38
N MET A 73 -1.09 8.74 -4.30
CA MET A 73 -0.19 9.29 -3.29
C MET A 73 0.57 8.15 -2.61
N THR A 74 1.89 8.30 -2.48
CA THR A 74 2.74 7.30 -1.81
C THR A 74 3.56 7.94 -0.71
N GLY A 75 3.65 7.30 0.45
CA GLY A 75 4.49 7.73 1.56
C GLY A 75 5.60 6.72 1.90
N TYR A 76 6.84 7.21 2.04
CA TYR A 76 7.95 6.40 2.52
C TYR A 76 8.03 6.46 4.05
N ILE A 77 7.77 5.34 4.73
CA ILE A 77 7.60 5.29 6.20
C ILE A 77 8.86 4.83 6.95
N LYS A 78 10.05 5.11 6.40
CA LYS A 78 11.33 4.81 7.03
C LYS A 78 12.26 6.00 6.85
N PRO A 79 13.22 6.26 7.75
CA PRO A 79 14.35 7.12 7.41
C PRO A 79 15.06 6.59 6.15
N PRO A 80 15.22 7.40 5.09
CA PRO A 80 15.87 6.97 3.86
C PRO A 80 17.33 6.63 4.16
N PRO A 81 17.83 5.46 3.73
CA PRO A 81 19.24 5.15 3.88
C PRO A 81 20.07 6.14 3.04
N LYS A 82 21.18 6.62 3.59
CA LYS A 82 22.02 7.69 3.00
C LYS A 82 22.28 7.52 1.50
N ARG A 83 22.52 6.28 1.05
CA ARG A 83 22.79 5.93 -0.36
C ARG A 83 21.65 6.21 -1.34
N ILE A 84 20.41 6.37 -0.87
CA ILE A 84 19.23 6.61 -1.72
C ILE A 84 18.93 8.10 -1.79
N ILE A 85 19.38 8.90 -0.81
CA ILE A 85 19.08 10.34 -0.74
C ILE A 85 19.56 11.08 -2.01
N SER A 86 20.73 10.72 -2.54
CA SER A 86 21.25 11.31 -3.78
C SER A 86 20.52 10.87 -5.06
N LYS A 87 19.57 9.93 -4.96
CA LYS A 87 18.81 9.34 -6.08
C LYS A 87 17.30 9.57 -5.96
N LEU A 88 16.87 10.31 -4.93
CA LEU A 88 15.50 10.80 -4.76
C LEU A 88 15.30 12.02 -5.65
#